data_AF-T1FHY8-F1
#
_entry.id   AF-T1FHY8-F1
#
_cell.length_a   1.000
_cell.length_b   1.000
_cell.length_c   1.000
_cell.angle_alpha   90.00
_cell.angle_beta   90.00
_cell.angle_gamma   90.00
#
_symmetry.space_group_name_H-M   'P 1'
#
loop_
_entity.id
_entity.type
_entity.pdbx_description
1 polymer ?
#
loop_
_entity_poly.entity_id
_entity_poly.type
_entity_poly.pdbx_seq_one_letter_code
_entity_poly.pdbx_strand_id
1 'polypeptide(L)'
;MNKYLHMDSSTNLFTHPLVQHFKSLTFDLEGSNIIVGARDHIVKLSMEDLNVVEVLEWKVPMASLVRCKSYNFQDCSNYVKLVVVYNDTLLACGSSAHNPMCTYRSLQHLSSTNNSIPDKGRIPHYPHDQHTYLMTSEGYLYTSMYIDSMRQEPLIVKSLLDKKLLYTSKSWVYMLLIIIDG
;
A
#
# COMPACT_ATOMS: atom_id res chain seq x y z
N MET A 1 -12.87 1.34 32.03
CA MET A 1 -13.67 2.36 31.31
C MET A 1 -13.23 2.33 29.84
N ASN A 2 -13.75 1.37 29.07
CA ASN A 2 -13.39 1.18 27.66
C ASN A 2 -14.16 2.18 26.81
N LYS A 3 -13.42 3.08 26.16
CA LYS A 3 -13.93 4.19 25.35
C LYS A 3 -14.07 3.79 23.86
N TYR A 4 -14.45 2.55 23.59
CA TYR A 4 -14.72 2.08 22.24
C TYR A 4 -16.21 2.21 21.98
N LEU A 5 -16.54 3.33 21.34
CA LEU A 5 -17.67 3.61 20.46
C LEU A 5 -18.84 2.61 20.52
N HIS A 6 -20.01 3.11 20.88
CA HIS A 6 -21.28 2.53 20.46
C HIS A 6 -21.29 2.47 18.91
N MET A 7 -20.86 1.34 18.33
CA MET A 7 -21.18 1.02 16.94
C MET A 7 -22.69 0.88 16.87
N ASP A 8 -23.31 1.76 16.08
CA ASP A 8 -24.75 1.72 15.81
C ASP A 8 -25.10 0.36 15.18
N SER A 9 -26.32 -0.14 15.43
CA SER A 9 -26.78 -1.44 14.92
C SER A 9 -26.85 -1.50 13.38
N SER A 10 -26.66 -0.36 12.72
CA SER A 10 -26.58 -0.15 11.27
C SER A 10 -25.15 -0.28 10.70
N THR A 11 -24.14 -0.60 11.51
CA THR A 11 -22.74 -0.62 11.04
C THR A 11 -22.43 -1.90 10.25
N ASN A 12 -22.14 -1.75 8.95
CA ASN A 12 -21.61 -2.85 8.14
C ASN A 12 -20.13 -3.10 8.47
N LEU A 13 -19.75 -4.36 8.65
CA LEU A 13 -18.39 -4.77 8.99
C LEU A 13 -17.92 -5.84 8.02
N PHE A 14 -16.83 -5.56 7.31
CA PHE A 14 -16.12 -6.57 6.54
C PHE A 14 -15.21 -7.42 7.44
N THR A 15 -15.34 -8.75 7.34
CA THR A 15 -14.39 -9.71 7.91
C THR A 15 -14.13 -10.85 6.92
N HIS A 16 -12.93 -11.42 6.94
CA HIS A 16 -12.58 -12.58 6.12
C HIS A 16 -11.56 -13.45 6.86
N PRO A 17 -11.71 -14.79 6.89
CA PRO A 17 -10.89 -15.67 7.74
C PRO A 17 -9.39 -15.63 7.39
N LEU A 18 -9.06 -15.41 6.12
CA LEU A 18 -7.69 -15.42 5.61
C LEU A 18 -7.08 -14.03 5.38
N VAL A 19 -7.88 -12.96 5.45
CA VAL A 19 -7.39 -11.60 5.17
C VAL A 19 -7.23 -10.86 6.48
N GLN A 20 -5.99 -10.48 6.78
CA GLN A 20 -5.60 -9.83 8.03
C GLN A 20 -4.59 -8.73 7.76
N HIS A 21 -4.34 -7.88 8.76
CA HIS A 21 -3.38 -6.78 8.69
C HIS A 21 -3.63 -5.85 7.49
N PHE A 22 -4.76 -5.16 7.50
CA PHE A 22 -5.07 -4.10 6.54
C PHE A 22 -4.06 -2.96 6.65
N LYS A 23 -3.50 -2.51 5.52
CA LYS A 23 -2.40 -1.54 5.47
C LYS A 23 -2.65 -0.36 4.54
N SER A 24 -3.50 -0.51 3.54
CA SER A 24 -3.76 0.53 2.54
C SER A 24 -5.18 0.45 2.00
N LEU A 25 -5.71 1.59 1.55
CA LEU A 25 -7.06 1.71 1.02
C LEU A 25 -7.10 2.76 -0.09
N THR A 26 -7.90 2.53 -1.12
CA THR A 26 -8.23 3.51 -2.17
C THR A 26 -9.66 3.30 -2.65
N PHE A 27 -10.22 4.32 -3.29
CA PHE A 27 -11.54 4.28 -3.88
C PHE A 27 -11.46 4.08 -5.39
N ASP A 28 -12.29 3.17 -5.91
CA ASP A 28 -12.64 3.03 -7.32
C ASP A 28 -14.04 3.66 -7.47
N LEU A 29 -14.06 4.96 -7.76
CA LEU A 29 -15.30 5.74 -7.77
C LEU A 29 -16.22 5.34 -8.92
N GLU A 30 -15.67 5.00 -10.08
CA GLU A 30 -16.45 4.59 -11.26
C GLU A 30 -17.11 3.24 -11.04
N GLY A 31 -16.38 2.28 -10.48
CA GLY A 31 -16.93 0.97 -10.13
C GLY A 31 -17.75 0.95 -8.84
N SER A 32 -17.79 2.05 -8.07
CA SER A 32 -18.40 2.12 -6.74
C SER A 32 -17.83 1.08 -5.76
N ASN A 33 -16.50 0.94 -5.76
CA ASN A 33 -15.80 -0.03 -4.93
C ASN A 33 -14.74 0.60 -4.02
N ILE A 34 -14.42 -0.10 -2.95
CA ILE A 34 -13.27 0.16 -2.08
C ILE A 34 -12.24 -0.93 -2.33
N ILE A 35 -11.00 -0.54 -2.57
CA ILE A 35 -9.87 -1.48 -2.74
C ILE A 35 -8.99 -1.39 -1.52
N VAL A 36 -8.72 -2.53 -0.88
CA VAL A 36 -7.99 -2.63 0.37
C VAL A 36 -6.77 -3.53 0.18
N GLY A 37 -5.59 -3.01 0.49
CA GLY A 37 -4.36 -3.79 0.59
C GLY A 37 -4.19 -4.37 1.99
N ALA A 38 -3.93 -5.67 2.07
CA ALA A 38 -3.73 -6.41 3.32
C ALA A 38 -2.48 -7.28 3.28
N ARG A 39 -2.25 -8.11 4.30
CA ARG A 39 -1.22 -9.14 4.24
C ARG A 39 -1.60 -10.20 3.21
N ASP A 40 -0.73 -10.38 2.23
CA ASP A 40 -0.79 -11.38 1.17
C ASP A 40 -2.04 -11.28 0.26
N HIS A 41 -2.82 -10.20 0.37
CA HIS A 41 -4.09 -10.05 -0.34
C HIS A 41 -4.37 -8.61 -0.77
N ILE A 42 -5.11 -8.48 -1.86
CA ILE A 42 -5.82 -7.26 -2.27
C ILE A 42 -7.31 -7.63 -2.29
N VAL A 43 -8.15 -6.83 -1.63
CA VAL A 43 -9.58 -7.07 -1.52
C VAL A 43 -10.33 -5.93 -2.18
N LYS A 44 -11.33 -6.26 -3.00
CA LYS A 44 -12.29 -5.33 -3.57
C LYS A 44 -13.63 -5.52 -2.86
N LEU A 45 -14.15 -4.44 -2.29
CA LEU A 45 -15.40 -4.41 -1.55
C LEU A 45 -16.38 -3.45 -2.24
N SER A 46 -17.66 -3.76 -2.18
CA SER A 46 -18.73 -2.83 -2.52
C SER A 46 -18.71 -1.63 -1.57
N MET A 47 -18.84 -0.42 -2.10
CA MET A 47 -18.92 0.79 -1.27
C MET A 47 -20.27 0.92 -0.53
N GLU A 48 -21.32 0.26 -1.03
CA GLU A 48 -22.68 0.34 -0.48
C GLU A 48 -22.82 -0.41 0.86
N ASP A 49 -22.27 -1.62 0.92
CA ASP A 49 -22.53 -2.57 2.00
C ASP A 49 -21.27 -3.30 2.52
N LEU A 50 -20.10 -2.99 1.95
CA LEU A 50 -18.81 -3.66 2.23
C LEU A 50 -18.81 -5.16 1.90
N ASN A 51 -19.75 -5.64 1.08
CA ASN A 51 -19.71 -7.01 0.59
C ASN A 51 -18.50 -7.23 -0.30
N VAL A 52 -17.96 -8.45 -0.23
CA VAL A 52 -16.79 -8.85 -1.01
C VAL A 52 -17.16 -8.98 -2.48
N VAL A 53 -16.48 -8.19 -3.31
CA VAL A 53 -16.57 -8.29 -4.77
C VAL A 53 -15.49 -9.21 -5.31
N GLU A 54 -14.24 -9.05 -4.83
CA GLU A 54 -13.11 -9.89 -5.24
C GLU A 54 -12.09 -9.99 -4.10
N VAL A 55 -11.53 -11.19 -3.89
CA VAL A 55 -10.35 -11.40 -3.04
C VAL A 55 -9.24 -11.97 -3.90
N LEU A 56 -8.16 -11.21 -4.01
CA LEU A 56 -6.98 -11.61 -4.76
C LEU A 56 -5.85 -11.97 -3.81
N GLU A 57 -5.34 -13.19 -3.93
CA GLU A 57 -4.10 -13.59 -3.27
C GLU A 57 -2.88 -13.03 -4.02
N TRP A 58 -1.99 -12.34 -3.31
CA TRP A 58 -0.73 -11.80 -3.81
C TRP A 58 0.40 -12.03 -2.80
N LYS A 59 0.76 -13.30 -2.62
CA LYS A 59 1.84 -13.76 -1.73
C LYS A 59 3.24 -13.50 -2.27
N VAL A 60 4.23 -13.61 -1.38
CA VAL A 60 5.65 -13.67 -1.76
C VAL A 60 5.89 -14.93 -2.61
N PRO A 61 6.56 -14.83 -3.78
CA PRO A 61 6.94 -16.00 -4.56
C PRO A 61 7.85 -16.93 -3.76
N MET A 62 7.62 -18.25 -3.82
CA MET A 62 8.40 -19.25 -3.06
C MET A 62 9.91 -19.10 -3.24
N ALA A 63 10.37 -18.83 -4.47
CA ALA A 63 11.79 -18.62 -4.77
C ALA A 63 12.39 -17.40 -4.05
N SER A 64 11.58 -16.41 -3.67
CA SER A 64 12.03 -15.22 -2.96
C SER A 64 12.07 -15.40 -1.44
N LEU A 65 11.43 -16.44 -0.89
CA LEU A 65 11.45 -16.73 0.55
C LEU A 65 12.84 -17.11 1.07
N VAL A 66 13.80 -17.45 0.20
CA VAL A 66 15.19 -17.70 0.63
C VAL A 66 15.82 -16.49 1.35
N ARG A 67 15.37 -15.27 1.05
CA ARG A 67 15.81 -14.02 1.69
C ARG A 67 15.34 -13.91 3.15
N CYS A 68 14.32 -14.67 3.52
CA CYS A 68 13.74 -14.65 4.87
C CYS A 68 14.61 -15.25 5.96
N LYS A 69 15.71 -15.93 5.61
CA LYS A 69 16.61 -16.55 6.60
C LYS A 69 17.15 -15.57 7.64
N SER A 70 17.23 -14.29 7.29
CA SER A 70 17.75 -13.22 8.15
C SER A 70 16.67 -12.37 8.82
N TYR A 71 15.38 -12.74 8.67
CA TYR A 71 14.25 -11.96 9.15
C TYR A 71 13.30 -12.80 9.99
N ASN A 72 12.44 -12.13 10.78
CA ASN A 72 11.37 -12.83 11.48
C ASN A 72 10.40 -13.45 10.47
N PHE A 73 10.00 -14.69 10.72
CA PHE A 73 9.08 -15.42 9.84
C PHE A 73 7.74 -14.67 9.60
N GLN A 74 7.27 -13.92 10.60
CA GLN A 74 6.04 -13.11 10.48
C GLN A 74 6.21 -11.95 9.49
N ASP A 75 7.41 -11.38 9.37
CA ASP A 75 7.70 -10.27 8.46
C ASP A 75 7.90 -10.73 7.01
N CYS A 76 7.94 -12.05 6.81
CA CYS A 76 8.13 -12.72 5.53
C CYS A 76 6.84 -13.00 4.75
N SER A 77 5.97 -11.99 4.74
CA SER A 77 4.78 -11.93 3.90
C SER A 77 4.84 -10.71 2.98
N ASN A 78 3.93 -10.66 2.02
CA ASN A 78 3.73 -9.47 1.21
C ASN A 78 2.69 -8.58 1.89
N TYR A 79 3.13 -7.53 2.58
CA TYR A 79 2.20 -6.54 3.12
C TYR A 79 1.92 -5.50 2.04
N VAL A 80 0.67 -5.40 1.56
CA VAL A 80 0.30 -4.45 0.51
C VAL A 80 0.15 -3.04 1.12
N LYS A 81 1.20 -2.24 0.95
CA LYS A 81 1.38 -0.95 1.62
C LYS A 81 0.83 0.23 0.82
N LEU A 82 0.67 0.08 -0.49
CA LEU A 82 0.21 1.16 -1.35
C LEU A 82 -0.78 0.59 -2.35
N VAL A 83 -1.97 1.17 -2.41
CA VAL A 83 -2.94 0.97 -3.49
C VAL A 83 -3.40 2.35 -3.96
N VAL A 84 -3.31 2.61 -5.26
CA VAL A 84 -3.79 3.84 -5.88
C VAL A 84 -4.43 3.54 -7.22
N VAL A 85 -5.50 4.27 -7.54
CA VAL A 85 -6.22 4.17 -8.80
C VAL A 85 -5.89 5.37 -9.68
N TYR A 86 -5.61 5.11 -10.95
CA TYR A 86 -5.44 6.14 -11.97
C TYR A 86 -5.75 5.58 -13.36
N ASN A 87 -6.60 6.25 -14.14
CA ASN A 87 -7.04 5.85 -15.48
C ASN A 87 -7.38 4.35 -15.56
N ASP A 88 -8.37 3.91 -14.79
CA ASP A 88 -8.87 2.53 -14.74
C ASP A 88 -7.85 1.44 -14.36
N THR A 89 -6.68 1.87 -13.88
CA THR A 89 -5.59 0.99 -13.49
C THR A 89 -5.34 1.13 -12.00
N LEU A 90 -5.27 -0.02 -11.33
CA LEU A 90 -4.78 -0.12 -9.96
C LEU A 90 -3.26 -0.31 -9.98
N LEU A 91 -2.51 0.59 -9.36
CA LEU A 91 -1.15 0.33 -8.92
C LEU A 91 -1.19 -0.16 -7.47
N ALA A 92 -0.68 -1.37 -7.24
CA ALA A 92 -0.48 -1.92 -5.91
C ALA A 92 1.01 -2.20 -5.66
N CYS A 93 1.53 -1.81 -4.49
CA CYS A 93 2.89 -2.13 -4.06
C CYS A 93 2.87 -2.78 -2.67
N GLY A 94 3.70 -3.81 -2.49
CA GLY A 94 3.83 -4.51 -1.22
C GLY A 94 5.26 -4.90 -0.88
N SER A 95 5.53 -5.14 0.41
CA SER A 95 6.87 -5.37 0.96
C SER A 95 7.57 -6.62 0.41
N SER A 96 6.80 -7.59 -0.08
CA SER A 96 7.25 -8.88 -0.65
C SER A 96 8.49 -9.48 0.04
N ALA A 97 8.40 -9.74 1.36
CA ALA A 97 9.51 -10.21 2.19
C ALA A 97 10.79 -9.35 2.08
N HIS A 98 10.68 -8.06 2.43
CA HIS A 98 11.76 -7.07 2.40
C HIS A 98 12.34 -6.75 1.01
N ASN A 99 11.68 -7.21 -0.05
CA ASN A 99 12.00 -6.89 -1.44
C ASN A 99 10.77 -6.27 -2.13
N PRO A 100 10.48 -4.98 -1.89
CA PRO A 100 9.31 -4.29 -2.42
C PRO A 100 9.04 -4.54 -3.90
N MET A 101 7.82 -4.99 -4.21
CA MET A 101 7.34 -5.22 -5.56
C MET A 101 6.05 -4.43 -5.78
N CYS A 102 5.84 -3.97 -7.01
CA CYS A 102 4.62 -3.35 -7.47
C CYS A 102 3.98 -4.17 -8.60
N THR A 103 2.69 -3.96 -8.83
CA THR A 103 1.93 -4.58 -9.91
C THR A 103 0.87 -3.60 -10.40
N TYR A 104 0.68 -3.57 -11.71
CA TYR A 104 -0.45 -2.90 -12.35
C TYR A 104 -1.54 -3.93 -12.61
N ARG A 105 -2.77 -3.59 -12.24
CA ARG A 105 -3.94 -4.46 -12.34
C ARG A 105 -5.13 -3.72 -12.92
N SER A 106 -5.97 -4.44 -13.65
CA SER A 106 -7.26 -3.91 -14.11
C SER A 106 -8.22 -3.76 -12.94
N LEU A 107 -8.99 -2.67 -12.90
CA LEU A 107 -10.08 -2.52 -11.93
C LEU A 107 -11.25 -3.47 -12.18
N GLN A 108 -11.45 -3.93 -13.42
CA GLN A 108 -12.52 -4.87 -13.75
C GLN A 108 -12.27 -6.24 -13.13
N HIS A 109 -11.02 -6.71 -13.19
CA HIS A 109 -10.57 -7.98 -12.62
C HIS A 109 -9.17 -7.81 -12.04
N LEU A 110 -9.05 -7.80 -10.71
CA LEU A 110 -7.76 -7.58 -10.05
C LEU A 110 -6.75 -8.68 -10.39
N SER A 111 -7.21 -9.90 -10.67
CA SER A 111 -6.39 -11.01 -11.17
C SER A 111 -5.64 -10.70 -12.47
N SER A 112 -6.15 -9.81 -13.32
CA SER A 112 -5.52 -9.41 -14.59
C SER A 112 -4.34 -8.47 -14.33
N THR A 113 -3.11 -8.94 -14.54
CA THR A 113 -1.88 -8.21 -14.21
C THR A 113 -0.85 -8.17 -15.35
N ASN A 114 -0.09 -7.07 -15.43
CA ASN A 114 1.06 -6.91 -16.33
C ASN A 114 2.40 -7.41 -15.73
N ASN A 115 2.37 -8.45 -14.90
CA ASN A 115 3.48 -8.95 -14.05
C ASN A 115 3.88 -8.01 -12.90
N SER A 116 4.58 -8.57 -11.90
CA SER A 116 5.15 -7.79 -10.80
C SER A 116 6.49 -7.18 -11.22
N ILE A 117 6.68 -5.90 -10.91
CA ILE A 117 7.91 -5.14 -11.16
C ILE A 117 8.57 -4.73 -9.84
N PRO A 118 9.90 -4.57 -9.79
CA PRO A 118 10.55 -4.00 -8.61
C PRO A 118 10.02 -2.62 -8.29
N ASP A 119 9.77 -2.34 -7.01
CA ASP A 119 9.48 -0.97 -6.59
C ASP A 119 10.73 -0.09 -6.72
N LYS A 120 10.51 1.20 -6.97
CA LYS A 120 11.57 2.18 -7.19
C LYS A 120 11.62 3.24 -6.06
N GLY A 121 11.32 2.81 -4.83
CA GLY A 121 11.31 3.67 -3.65
C GLY A 121 9.99 4.41 -3.46
N ARG A 122 8.85 3.76 -3.75
CA ARG A 122 7.51 4.26 -3.41
C ARG A 122 7.04 3.77 -2.05
N ILE A 123 7.53 2.62 -1.61
CA ILE A 123 7.21 2.05 -0.29
C ILE A 123 8.48 1.62 0.46
N PRO A 124 8.45 1.58 1.81
CA PRO A 124 9.57 1.09 2.60
C PRO A 124 9.69 -0.44 2.50
N HIS A 125 10.91 -0.93 2.72
CA HIS A 125 11.23 -2.37 2.68
C HIS A 125 10.61 -3.14 3.84
N TYR A 126 10.62 -2.59 5.05
CA TYR A 126 10.11 -3.29 6.23
C TYR A 126 8.59 -3.14 6.36
N PRO A 127 7.86 -4.22 6.72
CA PRO A 127 6.41 -4.22 6.75
C PRO A 127 5.82 -3.23 7.76
N HIS A 128 6.50 -3.02 8.89
CA HIS A 128 6.03 -2.15 9.98
C HIS A 128 6.50 -0.70 9.88
N ASP A 129 7.35 -0.36 8.91
CA ASP A 129 7.78 1.03 8.72
C ASP A 129 6.59 1.89 8.31
N GLN A 130 6.52 3.08 8.89
CA GLN A 130 5.52 4.07 8.52
C GLN A 130 5.83 4.64 7.14
N HIS A 131 4.78 4.84 6.36
CA HIS A 131 4.83 5.55 5.09
C HIS A 131 3.47 6.21 4.86
N THR A 132 3.48 7.29 4.10
CA THR A 132 2.25 7.93 3.63
C THR A 132 2.37 8.20 2.14
N TYR A 133 1.24 8.28 1.45
CA TYR A 133 1.21 8.53 0.03
C TYR A 133 -0.04 9.32 -0.38
N LEU A 134 0.08 10.03 -1.50
CA LEU A 134 -0.98 10.82 -2.11
C LEU A 134 -0.89 10.68 -3.62
N MET A 135 -2.00 10.37 -4.27
CA MET A 135 -2.13 10.43 -5.72
C MET A 135 -2.90 11.69 -6.12
N THR A 136 -2.36 12.47 -7.06
CA THR A 136 -3.07 13.64 -7.61
C THR A 136 -3.92 13.26 -8.82
N SER A 137 -4.89 14.12 -9.16
CA SER A 137 -5.75 13.93 -10.33
C SER A 137 -4.99 13.87 -11.66
N GLU A 138 -3.81 14.49 -11.71
CA GLU A 138 -2.92 14.50 -12.88
C GLU A 138 -2.01 13.25 -12.95
N GLY A 139 -2.13 12.31 -12.00
CA GLY A 139 -1.37 11.05 -11.99
C GLY A 139 0.00 11.13 -11.34
N TYR A 140 0.24 12.15 -10.50
CA TYR A 140 1.45 12.23 -9.70
C TYR A 140 1.25 11.52 -8.36
N LEU A 141 2.04 10.48 -8.13
CA LEU A 141 2.11 9.80 -6.85
C LEU A 141 3.26 10.39 -6.02
N TYR A 142 2.91 10.99 -4.90
CA TYR A 142 3.83 11.43 -3.87
C TYR A 142 3.85 10.39 -2.76
N THR A 143 5.04 10.00 -2.30
CA THR A 143 5.21 9.13 -1.15
C THR A 143 6.19 9.74 -0.18
N SER A 144 5.98 9.53 1.12
CA SER A 144 6.89 9.95 2.18
C SER A 144 7.22 8.77 3.07
N MET A 145 8.51 8.54 3.28
CA MET A 145 9.03 7.44 4.09
C MET A 145 10.44 7.76 4.58
N TYR A 146 11.00 6.89 5.42
CA TYR A 146 12.44 6.86 5.66
C TYR A 146 13.13 5.92 4.66
N ILE A 147 14.22 6.36 4.05
CA ILE A 147 14.96 5.55 3.06
C ILE A 147 15.95 4.57 3.69
N ASP A 148 16.41 4.86 4.91
CA ASP A 148 17.42 4.07 5.60
C ASP A 148 16.78 3.13 6.64
N SER A 149 17.44 2.00 6.88
CA SER A 149 17.00 1.01 7.89
C SER A 149 17.01 1.56 9.32
N MET A 150 17.78 2.63 9.58
CA MET A 150 17.86 3.30 10.88
C MET A 150 16.73 4.34 11.08
N ARG A 151 15.91 4.61 10.05
CA ARG A 151 14.80 5.58 10.07
C ARG A 151 15.24 6.99 10.45
N GLN A 152 16.38 7.41 9.93
CA GLN A 152 16.93 8.74 10.19
C GLN A 152 16.77 9.67 8.99
N GLU A 153 16.63 9.12 7.79
CA GLU A 153 16.63 9.89 6.55
C GLU A 153 15.23 9.92 5.91
N PRO A 154 14.38 10.90 6.25
CA PRO A 154 13.07 11.02 5.63
C PRO A 154 13.22 11.54 4.20
N LEU A 155 12.35 11.05 3.32
CA LEU A 155 12.38 11.34 1.90
C LEU A 155 10.97 11.43 1.35
N ILE A 156 10.71 12.49 0.59
CA ILE A 156 9.53 12.58 -0.28
C ILE A 156 9.94 12.22 -1.70
N VAL A 157 9.26 11.24 -2.27
CA VAL A 157 9.41 10.77 -3.65
C VAL A 157 8.19 11.17 -4.46
N LYS A 158 8.42 11.75 -5.63
CA LYS A 158 7.38 11.98 -6.64
C LYS A 158 7.63 11.03 -7.81
N SER A 159 6.65 10.19 -8.10
CA SER A 159 6.64 9.30 -9.25
C SER A 159 5.46 9.64 -10.15
N LEU A 160 5.68 9.68 -11.47
CA LEU A 160 4.56 9.46 -12.39
C LEU A 160 4.53 7.97 -12.73
N LEU A 161 3.32 7.44 -12.85
CA LEU A 161 3.08 6.24 -13.63
C LEU A 161 3.65 6.54 -15.04
N ASP A 162 4.80 5.94 -15.37
CA ASP A 162 5.59 6.08 -16.61
C ASP A 162 6.52 7.29 -16.84
N LYS A 163 6.91 8.10 -15.83
CA LYS A 163 8.02 9.09 -15.98
C LYS A 163 9.09 9.00 -14.89
N LYS A 164 10.19 9.75 -15.10
CA LYS A 164 11.35 9.84 -14.19
C LYS A 164 10.92 10.19 -12.76
N LEU A 165 11.52 9.48 -11.79
CA LEU A 165 11.34 9.73 -10.36
C LEU A 165 12.06 11.01 -9.94
N LEU A 166 11.40 11.81 -9.12
CA LEU A 166 11.96 13.00 -8.49
C LEU A 166 12.01 12.79 -6.98
N TYR A 167 13.09 13.26 -6.38
CA TYR A 167 13.40 13.07 -4.97
C TYR A 167 13.65 14.43 -4.33
N THR A 168 13.14 14.64 -3.12
CA THR A 168 13.49 15.82 -2.32
C THR A 168 14.93 15.74 -1.81
N SER A 169 15.57 16.89 -1.61
CA SER A 169 16.82 16.96 -0.85
C SER A 169 16.51 16.82 0.64
N LYS A 170 17.38 16.12 1.38
CA LYS A 170 17.23 15.83 2.83
C LYS A 170 16.90 17.09 3.65
N SER A 171 17.59 18.20 3.37
CA SER A 171 17.44 19.47 4.11
C SER A 171 16.03 20.07 4.01
N TRP A 172 15.30 19.81 2.91
CA TRP A 172 13.96 20.34 2.71
C TRP A 172 12.90 19.65 3.55
N VAL A 173 13.06 18.34 3.80
CA VAL A 173 12.09 17.56 4.58
C VAL A 173 12.13 17.96 6.04
N TYR A 174 13.33 18.18 6.61
CA TYR A 174 13.45 18.69 7.98
C TYR A 174 12.88 20.10 8.14
N MET A 175 13.02 20.96 7.13
CA MET A 175 12.41 22.30 7.18
C MET A 175 10.88 22.22 7.23
N LEU A 176 10.27 21.32 6.46
CA LEU A 176 8.81 21.08 6.51
C LEU A 176 8.36 20.52 7.86
N LEU A 177 9.12 19.60 8.46
CA LEU A 177 8.82 19.05 9.80
C LEU A 177 8.86 20.16 10.87
N ILE A 178 9.87 21.03 10.84
CA ILE A 178 9.98 22.16 11.78
C ILE A 178 8.76 23.11 11.67
N ILE A 179 8.23 23.32 10.47
CA ILE A 179 7.06 24.20 10.25
C ILE A 179 5.76 23.57 10.76
N ILE A 180 5.64 22.24 10.73
CA ILE A 180 4.42 21.53 11.15
C ILE A 180 4.38 21.34 12.68
N ASP A 181 5.54 21.18 13.31
CA ASP A 181 5.67 20.95 14.75
C ASP A 181 5.84 22.24 15.59
N GLY A 182 5.81 23.42 14.96
CA GLY A 182 5.95 24.74 15.60
C GLY A 182 4.65 25.53 15.64
#